data_AF-A0A661KBX2-F1
#
_entry.id   AF-A0A661KBX2-F1
#
_cell.length_a   1.000
_cell.length_b   1.000
_cell.length_c   1.000
_cell.angle_alpha   90.00
_cell.angle_beta   90.00
_cell.angle_gamma   90.00
#
_symmetry.space_group_name_H-M   'P 1'
#
loop_
_entity.id
_entity.type
_entity.pdbx_description
1 polymer ?
#
loop_
_entity_poly.entity_id
_entity_poly.type
_entity_poly.pdbx_seq_one_letter_code
_entity_poly.pdbx_strand_id
1 'polypeptide(L)'
;MKISKLFTNVPLLSWLLGIPAAAVLESFIGSFLAPAIGLPKVPVLFGFVLMLKKPLLIPSILLYMALVYVLPVTLTAKFTAPIANKLADKLLKTSGRLSVLIHLLILYAGLHLWSSISAYRLLTLKLTLIAVIVTLSLNVINGYMGEFSCSHPGFLALGAYGASVFTVLLFVNDKIFGPAHLPAALAPFMFPIALILGGCLASLGALAIAIPSFRTRGDYLAIISLAFMFIVKSMIENLE
;
A
#
# COMPACT_ATOMS: atom_id res chain seq x y z
N MET A 1 30.38 -12.00 19.91
CA MET A 1 30.84 -12.43 18.56
C MET A 1 30.10 -13.72 18.16
N LYS A 2 28.92 -13.70 17.51
CA LYS A 2 28.32 -14.90 16.86
C LYS A 2 26.99 -14.69 16.11
N ILE A 3 26.18 -13.67 16.42
CA ILE A 3 24.87 -13.48 15.75
C ILE A 3 25.03 -12.93 14.32
N SER A 4 25.90 -11.95 14.08
CA SER A 4 26.07 -11.40 12.72
C SER A 4 26.59 -12.43 11.71
N LYS A 5 27.47 -13.35 12.15
CA LYS A 5 27.99 -14.45 11.32
C LYS A 5 26.92 -15.46 10.91
N LEU A 6 25.85 -15.61 11.69
CA LEU A 6 24.76 -16.53 11.39
C LEU A 6 23.91 -16.08 10.19
N PHE A 7 23.91 -14.77 9.89
CA PHE A 7 23.04 -14.19 8.84
C PHE A 7 23.83 -13.58 7.67
N THR A 8 25.17 -13.62 7.68
CA THR A 8 26.01 -13.00 6.63
C THR A 8 25.73 -13.56 5.23
N ASN A 9 25.32 -14.83 5.13
CA ASN A 9 25.08 -15.52 3.86
C ASN A 9 23.60 -15.59 3.47
N VAL A 10 22.72 -14.83 4.13
CA VAL A 10 21.27 -14.90 3.88
C VAL A 10 20.89 -13.80 2.88
N PRO A 11 20.46 -14.15 1.65
CA PRO A 11 20.11 -13.17 0.63
C PRO A 11 18.77 -12.49 0.98
N LEU A 12 18.55 -11.28 0.42
CA LEU A 12 17.29 -10.54 0.59
C LEU A 12 16.06 -11.38 0.24
N LEU A 13 16.16 -12.19 -0.81
CA LEU A 13 15.13 -13.13 -1.23
C LEU A 13 14.65 -14.05 -0.10
N SER A 14 15.58 -14.51 0.76
CA SER A 14 15.27 -15.38 1.89
C SER A 14 14.50 -14.64 2.99
N TRP A 15 14.87 -13.39 3.27
CA TRP A 15 14.14 -12.54 4.21
C TRP A 15 12.74 -12.22 3.73
N LEU A 16 12.57 -11.93 2.43
CA LEU A 16 11.26 -11.69 1.83
C LEU A 16 10.37 -12.93 1.88
N LEU A 17 10.92 -14.13 1.71
CA LEU A 17 10.17 -15.39 1.87
C LEU A 17 9.72 -15.64 3.32
N GLY A 18 10.41 -15.06 4.30
CA GLY A 18 10.01 -15.15 5.70
C GLY A 18 8.75 -14.36 6.04
N ILE A 19 8.45 -13.27 5.30
CA ILE A 19 7.25 -12.44 5.51
C ILE A 19 5.95 -13.24 5.29
N PRO A 20 5.70 -13.86 4.11
CA PRO A 20 4.50 -14.67 3.91
C PRO A 20 4.48 -15.88 4.85
N ALA A 21 5.62 -16.48 5.17
CA ALA A 21 5.67 -17.61 6.10
C ALA A 21 5.21 -17.20 7.51
N ALA A 22 5.61 -16.03 8.01
CA ALA A 22 5.14 -15.49 9.27
C ALA A 22 3.65 -15.12 9.24
N ALA A 23 3.16 -14.55 8.14
CA ALA A 23 1.74 -14.23 7.98
C ALA A 23 0.86 -15.49 7.96
N VAL A 24 1.31 -16.57 7.31
CA VAL A 24 0.65 -17.87 7.33
C VAL A 24 0.70 -18.49 8.72
N LEU A 25 1.83 -18.42 9.42
CA LEU A 25 1.91 -18.90 10.79
C LEU A 25 0.95 -18.14 11.72
N GLU A 26 0.84 -16.82 11.56
CA GLU A 26 -0.10 -15.99 12.32
C GLU A 26 -1.55 -16.37 12.05
N SER A 27 -1.92 -16.70 10.80
CA SER A 27 -3.30 -17.09 10.48
C SER A 27 -3.70 -18.42 11.12
N PHE A 28 -2.76 -19.35 11.33
CA PHE A 28 -3.01 -20.63 11.99
C PHE A 28 -2.92 -20.56 13.52
N ILE A 29 -1.88 -19.93 14.06
CA ILE A 29 -1.53 -20.01 15.49
C ILE A 29 -1.99 -18.76 16.26
N GLY A 30 -2.19 -17.64 15.58
CA GLY A 30 -2.37 -16.33 16.22
C GLY A 30 -3.58 -16.27 17.16
N SER A 31 -4.71 -16.87 16.78
CA SER A 31 -5.94 -16.91 17.58
C SER A 31 -5.80 -17.73 18.86
N PHE A 32 -4.98 -18.79 18.84
CA PHE A 32 -4.68 -19.63 19.99
C PHE A 32 -3.61 -19.00 20.90
N LEU A 33 -2.56 -18.44 20.30
CA LEU A 33 -1.41 -17.91 21.03
C LEU A 33 -1.71 -16.60 21.77
N ALA A 34 -2.54 -15.72 21.19
CA ALA A 34 -2.84 -14.43 21.80
C ALA A 34 -3.47 -14.58 23.21
N PRO A 35 -4.55 -15.36 23.41
CA PRO A 35 -5.08 -15.61 24.75
C PRO A 35 -4.08 -16.32 25.68
N ALA A 36 -3.28 -17.24 25.17
CA ALA A 36 -2.30 -17.99 25.96
C ALA A 36 -1.22 -17.09 26.61
N ILE A 37 -0.91 -15.96 25.97
CA ILE A 37 0.07 -14.97 26.48
C ILE A 37 -0.65 -13.80 27.19
N GLY A 38 -1.95 -13.92 27.47
CA GLY A 38 -2.74 -12.92 28.17
C GLY A 38 -3.17 -11.72 27.31
N LEU A 39 -3.13 -11.85 25.97
CA LEU A 39 -3.66 -10.83 25.07
C LEU A 39 -5.16 -11.06 24.82
N PRO A 40 -5.98 -9.99 24.82
CA PRO A 40 -7.42 -10.12 24.63
C PRO A 40 -7.82 -10.50 23.19
N LYS A 41 -6.92 -10.25 22.22
CA LYS A 41 -7.09 -10.57 20.81
C LYS A 41 -5.74 -10.52 20.10
N VAL A 42 -5.70 -11.03 18.87
CA VAL A 42 -4.54 -10.92 17.98
C VAL A 42 -4.12 -9.44 17.85
N PRO A 43 -2.86 -9.10 18.13
CA PRO A 43 -2.39 -7.73 18.04
C PRO A 43 -2.43 -7.23 16.59
N VAL A 44 -3.19 -6.17 16.37
CA VAL A 44 -3.28 -5.49 15.07
C VAL A 44 -2.19 -4.41 15.01
N LEU A 45 -1.61 -4.17 13.82
CA LEU A 45 -0.45 -3.27 13.63
C LEU A 45 0.66 -3.55 14.66
N PHE A 46 1.08 -4.81 14.77
CA PHE A 46 2.16 -5.21 15.66
C PHE A 46 1.88 -4.87 17.15
N GLY A 47 0.60 -4.70 17.49
CA GLY A 47 0.14 -4.42 18.85
C GLY A 47 0.31 -2.97 19.30
N PHE A 48 0.71 -2.06 18.42
CA PHE A 48 0.92 -0.65 18.75
C PHE A 48 -0.31 -0.01 19.43
N VAL A 49 -1.51 -0.30 18.91
CA VAL A 49 -2.78 0.19 19.47
C VAL A 49 -3.02 -0.36 20.89
N LEU A 50 -2.62 -1.61 21.15
CA LEU A 50 -2.80 -2.23 22.47
C LEU A 50 -1.77 -1.69 23.46
N MET A 51 -0.52 -1.46 23.04
CA MET A 51 0.51 -0.84 23.88
C MET A 51 0.08 0.54 24.38
N LEU A 52 -0.51 1.36 23.50
CA LEU A 52 -1.02 2.69 23.86
C LEU A 52 -2.21 2.63 24.81
N LYS A 53 -3.13 1.67 24.63
CA LYS A 53 -4.35 1.56 25.47
C LYS A 53 -4.11 0.88 26.81
N LYS A 54 -3.22 -0.12 26.86
CA LYS A 54 -2.95 -0.96 28.03
C LYS A 54 -1.44 -1.25 28.11
N PRO A 55 -0.65 -0.33 28.65
CA PRO A 55 0.82 -0.45 28.65
C PRO A 55 1.33 -1.66 29.43
N LEU A 56 0.56 -2.18 30.39
CA LEU A 56 0.89 -3.42 31.11
C LEU A 56 1.01 -4.65 30.19
N LEU A 57 0.41 -4.63 29.00
CA LEU A 57 0.46 -5.72 28.03
C LEU A 57 1.69 -5.66 27.10
N ILE A 58 2.55 -4.65 27.22
CA ILE A 58 3.75 -4.50 26.37
C ILE A 58 4.62 -5.77 26.36
N PRO A 59 4.95 -6.42 27.50
CA PRO A 59 5.76 -7.64 27.49
C PRO A 59 5.11 -8.79 26.70
N SER A 60 3.80 -8.99 26.87
CA SER A 60 3.04 -10.00 26.13
C SER A 60 3.00 -9.72 24.63
N ILE A 61 2.88 -8.45 24.23
CA ILE A 61 2.88 -8.06 22.81
C ILE A 61 4.27 -8.28 22.19
N LEU A 62 5.34 -7.91 22.90
CA LEU A 62 6.71 -8.16 22.45
C LEU A 62 7.00 -9.66 22.33
N LEU A 63 6.51 -10.47 23.28
CA LEU A 63 6.63 -11.93 23.21
C LEU A 63 5.88 -12.49 22.00
N TYR A 64 4.65 -12.04 21.76
CA TYR A 64 3.88 -12.41 20.58
C TYR A 64 4.62 -12.04 19.28
N MET A 65 5.16 -10.82 19.21
CA MET A 65 5.97 -10.37 18.08
C MET A 65 7.22 -11.22 17.86
N ALA A 66 7.90 -11.59 18.92
CA ALA A 66 9.06 -12.46 18.85
C ALA A 66 8.70 -13.85 18.31
N LEU A 67 7.62 -14.45 18.82
CA LEU A 67 7.20 -15.81 18.47
C LEU A 67 6.54 -15.93 17.10
N VAL A 68 5.77 -14.92 16.68
CA VAL A 68 4.97 -14.98 15.44
C VAL A 68 5.69 -14.33 14.25
N TYR A 69 6.46 -13.27 14.49
CA TYR A 69 7.14 -12.55 13.41
C TYR A 69 8.65 -12.81 13.41
N VAL A 70 9.37 -12.44 14.47
CA VAL A 70 10.85 -12.45 14.45
C VAL A 70 11.41 -13.87 14.30
N LEU A 71 10.93 -14.81 15.11
CA LEU A 71 11.41 -16.19 15.10
C LEU A 71 11.07 -16.90 13.79
N PRO A 72 9.83 -16.85 13.27
CA PRO A 72 9.51 -17.50 12.00
C PRO A 72 10.25 -16.87 10.82
N VAL A 73 10.36 -15.53 10.75
CA VAL A 73 11.10 -14.85 9.68
C VAL A 73 12.59 -15.23 9.71
N THR A 74 13.23 -15.22 10.87
CA THR A 74 14.67 -15.56 10.96
C THR A 74 14.94 -17.03 10.71
N LEU A 75 14.09 -17.93 11.19
CA LEU A 75 14.19 -19.36 10.93
C LEU A 75 14.01 -19.66 9.44
N THR A 76 12.92 -19.18 8.85
CA THR A 76 12.63 -19.38 7.42
C THR A 76 13.76 -18.81 6.58
N ALA A 77 14.20 -17.58 6.83
CA ALA A 77 15.30 -16.96 6.12
C ALA A 77 16.60 -17.78 6.20
N LYS A 78 16.87 -18.43 7.33
CA LYS A 78 18.04 -19.32 7.47
C LYS A 78 17.87 -20.64 6.74
N PHE A 79 16.70 -21.28 6.84
CA PHE A 79 16.42 -22.56 6.18
C PHE A 79 16.35 -22.44 4.66
N THR A 80 15.82 -21.33 4.13
CA THR A 80 15.74 -21.10 2.69
C THR A 80 17.01 -20.52 2.10
N ALA A 81 17.99 -20.08 2.91
CA ALA A 81 19.23 -19.45 2.43
C ALA A 81 20.02 -20.23 1.36
N PRO A 82 20.29 -21.55 1.47
CA PRO A 82 21.07 -22.26 0.46
C PRO A 82 20.36 -22.35 -0.90
N ILE A 83 19.04 -22.48 -0.89
CA ILE A 83 18.22 -22.52 -2.11
C ILE A 83 18.07 -21.12 -2.68
N ALA A 84 17.77 -20.14 -1.82
CA ALA A 84 17.60 -18.75 -2.19
C ALA A 84 18.89 -18.15 -2.77
N ASN A 85 20.08 -18.55 -2.29
CA ASN A 85 21.35 -18.11 -2.86
C ASN A 85 21.56 -18.62 -4.29
N LYS A 86 21.26 -19.90 -4.56
CA LYS A 86 21.33 -20.45 -5.93
C LYS A 86 20.34 -19.76 -6.85
N LEU A 87 19.11 -19.51 -6.37
CA LEU A 87 18.09 -18.79 -7.13
C LEU A 87 18.50 -17.33 -7.38
N ALA A 88 19.03 -16.63 -6.38
CA ALA A 88 19.47 -15.25 -6.51
C ALA A 88 20.61 -15.13 -7.54
N ASP A 89 21.61 -16.01 -7.51
CA ASP A 89 22.70 -16.03 -8.50
C ASP A 89 22.16 -16.29 -9.92
N LYS A 90 21.24 -17.24 -10.08
CA LYS A 90 20.60 -17.51 -11.37
C LYS A 90 19.77 -16.32 -11.87
N LEU A 91 19.04 -15.64 -10.98
CA LEU A 91 18.22 -14.47 -11.32
C LEU A 91 19.08 -13.28 -11.73
N LEU A 92 20.17 -13.02 -11.01
CA LEU A 92 21.13 -11.97 -11.34
C LEU A 92 21.77 -12.19 -12.72
N LYS A 93 22.10 -13.44 -13.06
CA LYS A 93 22.67 -13.80 -14.36
C LYS A 93 21.67 -13.74 -15.51
N THR A 94 20.38 -13.96 -15.24
CA THR A 94 19.34 -14.01 -16.28
C THR A 94 18.86 -12.62 -16.67
N SER A 95 18.37 -11.83 -15.71
CA SER A 95 17.88 -10.47 -15.96
C SER A 95 17.58 -9.74 -14.66
N GLY A 96 18.09 -8.51 -14.52
CA GLY A 96 17.78 -7.66 -13.37
C GLY A 96 16.28 -7.35 -13.22
N ARG A 97 15.55 -7.17 -14.34
CA ARG A 97 14.10 -6.89 -14.33
C ARG A 97 13.31 -8.06 -13.74
N LEU A 98 13.66 -9.29 -14.13
CA LEU A 98 13.02 -10.49 -13.62
C LEU A 98 13.24 -10.65 -12.11
N SER A 99 14.45 -10.34 -11.63
CA SER A 99 14.75 -10.34 -10.20
C SER A 99 13.83 -9.36 -9.44
N VAL A 100 13.72 -8.11 -9.90
CA VAL A 100 12.86 -7.10 -9.27
C VAL A 100 11.39 -7.55 -9.24
N LEU A 101 10.88 -8.09 -10.36
CA LEU A 101 9.50 -8.59 -10.43
C LEU A 101 9.23 -9.70 -9.40
N ILE A 102 10.16 -10.64 -9.23
CA ILE A 102 10.02 -11.72 -8.25
C ILE A 102 10.01 -11.18 -6.82
N HIS A 103 10.91 -10.24 -6.49
CA HIS A 103 10.94 -9.63 -5.16
C HIS A 103 9.63 -8.88 -4.86
N LEU A 104 9.11 -8.12 -5.84
CA LEU A 104 7.83 -7.43 -5.72
C LEU A 104 6.65 -8.40 -5.57
N LEU A 105 6.65 -9.52 -6.29
CA LEU A 105 5.59 -10.53 -6.19
C LEU A 105 5.58 -11.22 -4.83
N ILE A 106 6.75 -11.56 -4.28
CA ILE A 106 6.87 -12.13 -2.93
C ILE A 106 6.42 -11.11 -1.87
N LEU A 107 6.82 -9.85 -2.01
CA LEU A 107 6.39 -8.77 -1.11
C LEU A 107 4.86 -8.60 -1.16
N TYR A 108 4.27 -8.55 -2.36
CA TYR A 108 2.83 -8.48 -2.56
C TYR A 108 2.12 -9.67 -1.90
N ALA A 109 2.61 -10.89 -2.09
CA ALA A 109 2.05 -12.09 -1.46
C ALA A 109 2.10 -11.99 0.08
N GLY A 110 3.22 -11.54 0.64
CA GLY A 110 3.37 -11.32 2.08
C GLY A 110 2.38 -10.30 2.63
N LEU A 111 2.24 -9.14 1.97
CA LEU A 111 1.30 -8.09 2.34
C LEU A 111 -0.17 -8.52 2.18
N HIS A 112 -0.49 -9.26 1.12
CA HIS A 112 -1.82 -9.81 0.87
C HIS A 112 -2.23 -10.78 2.00
N LEU A 113 -1.37 -11.76 2.32
CA LEU A 113 -1.62 -12.73 3.39
C LEU A 113 -1.71 -12.06 4.78
N TRP A 114 -0.87 -11.06 5.03
CA TRP A 114 -0.89 -10.34 6.30
C TRP A 114 -2.14 -9.48 6.48
N SER A 115 -2.61 -8.86 5.39
CA SER A 115 -3.80 -8.01 5.41
C SER A 115 -5.11 -8.79 5.42
N SER A 116 -5.15 -10.02 4.88
CA SER A 116 -6.35 -10.86 4.89
C SER A 116 -6.79 -11.30 6.29
N ILE A 117 -5.92 -11.16 7.30
CA ILE A 117 -6.22 -11.50 8.70
C ILE A 117 -7.20 -10.51 9.34
N SER A 118 -7.23 -9.25 8.89
CA SER A 118 -8.11 -8.23 9.49
C SER A 118 -8.45 -7.12 8.50
N ALA A 119 -9.73 -6.75 8.43
CA ALA A 119 -10.20 -5.62 7.62
C ALA A 119 -9.50 -4.30 7.98
N TYR A 120 -9.11 -4.12 9.25
CA TYR A 120 -8.34 -2.94 9.67
C TYR A 120 -6.93 -2.94 9.07
N ARG A 121 -6.25 -4.10 9.00
CA ARG A 121 -4.93 -4.20 8.34
C ARG A 121 -5.03 -3.90 6.85
N LEU A 122 -6.07 -4.42 6.19
CA LEU A 122 -6.35 -4.14 4.79
C LEU A 122 -6.58 -2.64 4.54
N LEU A 123 -7.39 -1.97 5.38
CA LEU A 123 -7.62 -0.54 5.27
C LEU A 123 -6.34 0.27 5.47
N THR A 124 -5.59 -0.02 6.54
CA THR A 124 -4.31 0.67 6.80
C THR A 124 -3.33 0.45 5.65
N LEU A 125 -3.20 -0.78 5.14
CA LEU A 125 -2.34 -1.08 4.01
C LEU A 125 -2.73 -0.29 2.75
N LYS A 126 -4.02 -0.22 2.42
CA LYS A 126 -4.52 0.58 1.29
C LYS A 126 -4.17 2.05 1.45
N LEU A 127 -4.42 2.63 2.62
CA LEU A 127 -4.10 4.04 2.90
C LEU A 127 -2.60 4.32 2.84
N THR A 128 -1.77 3.42 3.40
CA THR A 128 -0.31 3.54 3.34
C THR A 128 0.19 3.46 1.90
N LEU A 129 -0.32 2.55 1.07
CA LEU A 129 0.08 2.44 -0.33
C LEU A 129 -0.35 3.66 -1.14
N ILE A 130 -1.57 4.19 -0.92
CA ILE A 130 -2.01 5.45 -1.53
C ILE A 130 -1.08 6.60 -1.12
N ALA A 131 -0.75 6.70 0.17
CA ALA A 131 0.17 7.72 0.68
C ALA A 131 1.56 7.60 0.01
N VAL A 132 2.11 6.39 -0.13
CA VAL A 132 3.38 6.16 -0.84
C VAL A 132 3.32 6.65 -2.28
N ILE A 133 2.25 6.33 -3.02
CA ILE A 133 2.08 6.78 -4.41
C ILE A 133 2.03 8.32 -4.48
N VAL A 134 1.26 8.95 -3.58
CA VAL A 134 1.14 10.42 -3.52
C VAL A 134 2.48 11.06 -3.15
N THR A 135 3.20 10.53 -2.16
CA THR A 135 4.52 11.02 -1.75
C THR A 135 5.54 10.91 -2.87
N LEU A 136 5.57 9.79 -3.60
CA LEU A 136 6.46 9.63 -4.76
C LEU A 136 6.10 10.63 -5.86
N SER A 137 4.81 10.84 -6.13
CA SER A 137 4.34 11.82 -7.11
C SER A 137 4.69 13.27 -6.72
N LEU A 138 4.59 13.61 -5.44
CA LEU A 138 5.02 14.90 -4.89
C LEU A 138 6.53 15.09 -5.03
N ASN A 139 7.32 14.04 -4.76
CA ASN A 139 8.78 14.10 -4.87
C ASN A 139 9.26 14.34 -6.31
N VAL A 140 8.51 13.90 -7.32
CA VAL A 140 8.84 14.19 -8.73
C VAL A 140 8.78 15.70 -9.01
N ILE A 141 7.72 16.38 -8.59
CA ILE A 141 7.53 17.80 -8.88
C ILE A 141 8.34 18.66 -7.90
N ASN A 142 8.11 18.47 -6.60
CA ASN A 142 8.68 19.33 -5.57
C ASN A 142 10.16 19.01 -5.28
N GLY A 143 10.57 17.75 -5.49
CA GLY A 143 11.94 17.30 -5.28
C GLY A 143 12.80 17.44 -6.53
N TYR A 144 12.50 16.66 -7.58
CA TYR A 144 13.35 16.59 -8.78
C TYR A 144 13.22 17.80 -9.71
N MET A 145 12.02 18.38 -9.87
CA MET A 145 11.83 19.57 -10.71
C MET A 145 12.07 20.88 -9.95
N GLY A 146 12.04 20.86 -8.62
CA GLY A 146 12.24 22.05 -7.77
C GLY A 146 11.08 23.05 -7.80
N GLU A 147 9.92 22.66 -8.34
CA GLU A 147 8.73 23.51 -8.39
C GLU A 147 7.81 23.20 -7.21
N PHE A 148 7.42 24.20 -6.43
CA PHE A 148 6.56 23.98 -5.28
C PHE A 148 5.09 23.89 -5.73
N SER A 149 4.56 22.66 -5.80
CA SER A 149 3.16 22.39 -6.13
C SER A 149 2.43 21.71 -4.96
N CYS A 150 1.18 22.13 -4.76
CA CYS A 150 0.27 21.62 -3.73
C CYS A 150 -1.03 21.03 -4.32
N SER A 151 -1.10 20.80 -5.64
CA SER A 151 -2.33 20.38 -6.31
C SER A 151 -2.59 18.86 -6.32
N HIS A 152 -1.62 18.03 -5.92
CA HIS A 152 -1.72 16.56 -5.96
C HIS A 152 -2.99 15.98 -5.31
N PRO A 153 -3.44 16.44 -4.13
CA PRO A 153 -4.68 15.94 -3.54
C PRO A 153 -5.92 16.24 -4.39
N GLY A 154 -5.94 17.38 -5.10
CA GLY A 154 -7.01 17.74 -6.04
C GLY A 154 -7.07 16.79 -7.24
N PHE A 155 -5.91 16.45 -7.82
CA PHE A 155 -5.84 15.46 -8.92
C PHE A 155 -6.18 14.05 -8.47
N LEU A 156 -5.75 13.68 -7.26
CA LEU A 156 -6.14 12.41 -6.63
C LEU A 156 -7.66 12.33 -6.50
N ALA A 157 -8.32 13.39 -6.04
CA ALA A 157 -9.77 13.44 -5.92
C ALA A 157 -10.45 13.29 -7.29
N LEU A 158 -10.08 14.10 -8.29
CA LEU A 158 -10.67 14.00 -9.64
C LEU A 158 -10.55 12.59 -10.24
N GLY A 159 -9.38 11.97 -10.12
CA GLY A 159 -9.16 10.62 -10.65
C GLY A 159 -9.93 9.55 -9.87
N ALA A 160 -9.91 9.61 -8.54
CA ALA A 160 -10.59 8.64 -7.68
C ALA A 160 -12.12 8.71 -7.82
N TYR A 161 -12.70 9.92 -7.77
CA TYR A 161 -14.13 10.11 -7.99
C TYR A 161 -14.53 9.79 -9.43
N GLY A 162 -13.73 10.17 -10.43
CA GLY A 162 -13.96 9.80 -11.83
C GLY A 162 -14.02 8.28 -12.03
N ALA A 163 -13.01 7.54 -11.54
CA ALA A 163 -13.01 6.07 -11.60
C ALA A 163 -14.18 5.44 -10.82
N SER A 164 -14.56 6.03 -9.68
CA SER A 164 -15.71 5.61 -8.88
C SER A 164 -17.03 5.76 -9.66
N VAL A 165 -17.27 6.92 -10.26
CA VAL A 165 -18.48 7.19 -11.07
C VAL A 165 -18.59 6.20 -12.22
N PHE A 166 -17.50 5.94 -12.96
CA PHE A 166 -17.52 4.93 -14.03
C PHE A 166 -17.84 3.52 -13.52
N THR A 167 -17.31 3.16 -12.35
CA THR A 167 -17.54 1.82 -11.78
C THR A 167 -18.98 1.66 -11.28
N VAL A 168 -19.51 2.68 -10.59
CA VAL A 168 -20.88 2.68 -10.06
C VAL A 168 -21.90 2.68 -11.21
N LEU A 169 -21.73 3.56 -12.19
CA LEU A 169 -22.64 3.69 -13.33
C LEU A 169 -22.73 2.42 -14.17
N LEU A 170 -21.63 1.69 -14.34
CA LEU A 170 -21.61 0.50 -15.19
C LEU A 170 -22.00 -0.79 -14.47
N PHE A 171 -21.64 -0.95 -13.19
CA PHE A 171 -21.69 -2.26 -12.51
C PHE A 171 -22.56 -2.32 -11.26
N VAL A 172 -23.06 -1.18 -10.76
CA VAL A 172 -23.81 -1.12 -9.49
C VAL A 172 -25.19 -0.52 -9.74
N ASN A 173 -26.22 -1.19 -9.23
CA ASN A 173 -27.57 -0.61 -9.20
C ASN A 173 -27.59 0.47 -8.11
N ASP A 174 -27.63 1.74 -8.52
CA ASP A 174 -27.62 2.88 -7.62
C ASP A 174 -28.86 3.74 -7.81
N LYS A 175 -29.28 4.43 -6.74
CA LYS A 175 -30.49 5.29 -6.79
C LYS A 175 -30.29 6.54 -7.65
N ILE A 176 -29.06 7.01 -7.76
CA ILE A 176 -28.70 8.24 -8.48
C ILE A 176 -28.46 7.93 -9.97
N PHE A 177 -27.74 6.84 -10.27
CA PHE A 177 -27.32 6.49 -11.63
C PHE A 177 -28.23 5.46 -12.33
N GLY A 178 -29.15 4.82 -11.62
CA GLY A 178 -30.10 3.85 -12.18
C GLY A 178 -29.58 2.40 -12.19
N PRO A 179 -30.20 1.51 -13.00
CA PRO A 179 -29.82 0.12 -13.07
C PRO A 179 -28.47 -0.07 -13.77
N ALA A 180 -27.69 -1.05 -13.32
CA ALA A 180 -26.39 -1.38 -13.85
C ALA A 180 -26.50 -1.78 -15.33
N HIS A 181 -25.66 -1.16 -16.17
CA HIS A 181 -25.61 -1.44 -17.59
C HIS A 181 -24.89 -2.76 -17.93
N LEU A 182 -24.03 -3.25 -17.04
CA LEU A 182 -23.21 -4.44 -17.23
C LEU A 182 -23.29 -5.41 -16.04
N PRO A 183 -23.03 -6.71 -16.26
CA PRO A 183 -22.97 -7.69 -15.19
C PRO A 183 -21.89 -7.36 -14.16
N ALA A 184 -22.25 -7.38 -12.86
CA ALA A 184 -21.32 -7.11 -11.76
C ALA A 184 -20.10 -8.06 -11.74
N ALA A 185 -20.22 -9.26 -12.32
CA ALA A 185 -19.12 -10.21 -12.45
C ALA A 185 -17.95 -9.69 -13.30
N LEU A 186 -18.21 -8.75 -14.23
CA LEU A 186 -17.17 -8.12 -15.06
C LEU A 186 -16.46 -6.96 -14.36
N ALA A 187 -16.98 -6.48 -13.23
CA ALA A 187 -16.44 -5.30 -12.54
C ALA A 187 -14.94 -5.43 -12.17
N PRO A 188 -14.44 -6.56 -11.63
CA PRO A 188 -13.02 -6.69 -11.30
C PRO A 188 -12.11 -6.65 -12.53
N PHE A 189 -12.57 -7.18 -13.66
CA PHE A 189 -11.80 -7.22 -14.92
C PHE A 189 -11.80 -5.87 -15.64
N MET A 190 -12.86 -5.08 -15.48
CA MET A 190 -12.97 -3.74 -16.07
C MET A 190 -12.36 -2.64 -15.19
N PHE A 191 -12.05 -2.94 -13.93
CA PHE A 191 -11.46 -1.97 -13.00
C PHE A 191 -10.20 -1.27 -13.53
N PRO A 192 -9.25 -1.94 -14.21
CA PRO A 192 -8.10 -1.26 -14.83
C PRO A 192 -8.50 -0.21 -15.87
N ILE A 193 -9.57 -0.45 -16.62
CA ILE A 193 -10.08 0.51 -17.62
C ILE A 193 -10.72 1.71 -16.91
N ALA A 194 -11.51 1.48 -15.86
CA ALA A 194 -12.05 2.56 -15.03
C ALA A 194 -10.93 3.43 -14.42
N LEU A 195 -9.81 2.81 -14.01
CA LEU A 195 -8.64 3.51 -13.50
C LEU A 195 -7.95 4.37 -14.58
N ILE A 196 -7.81 3.85 -15.81
CA ILE A 196 -7.28 4.63 -16.95
C ILE A 196 -8.19 5.82 -17.24
N LEU A 197 -9.51 5.62 -17.28
CA LEU A 197 -10.47 6.70 -17.52
C LEU A 197 -10.43 7.77 -16.40
N GLY A 198 -10.34 7.35 -15.14
CA GLY A 198 -10.10 8.27 -14.02
C GLY A 198 -8.78 9.03 -14.15
N GLY A 199 -7.72 8.36 -14.59
CA GLY A 199 -6.43 8.99 -14.91
C GLY A 199 -6.53 10.01 -16.04
N CYS A 200 -7.29 9.71 -17.10
CA CYS A 200 -7.57 10.66 -18.18
C CYS A 200 -8.33 11.89 -17.66
N LEU A 201 -9.36 11.71 -16.82
CA LEU A 201 -10.07 12.83 -16.19
C LEU A 201 -9.16 13.68 -15.31
N ALA A 202 -8.32 13.05 -14.48
CA ALA A 202 -7.33 13.76 -13.68
C ALA A 202 -6.32 14.52 -14.56
N SER A 203 -5.89 13.94 -15.68
CA SER A 203 -4.99 14.58 -16.64
C SER A 203 -5.63 15.77 -17.35
N LEU A 204 -6.92 15.70 -17.69
CA LEU A 204 -7.65 16.83 -18.27
C LEU A 204 -7.77 17.97 -17.26
N GLY A 205 -8.10 17.64 -16.00
CA GLY A 205 -8.07 18.59 -14.89
C GLY A 205 -6.69 19.23 -14.74
N ALA A 206 -5.64 18.41 -14.73
CA ALA A 206 -4.26 18.89 -14.66
C ALA A 206 -3.87 19.80 -15.82
N LEU A 207 -4.25 19.48 -17.05
CA LEU A 207 -3.98 20.30 -18.23
C LEU A 207 -4.65 21.67 -18.13
N ALA A 208 -5.91 21.70 -17.67
CA ALA A 208 -6.67 22.94 -17.50
C ALA A 208 -5.98 23.94 -16.56
N ILE A 209 -5.27 23.45 -15.54
CA ILE A 209 -4.52 24.30 -14.59
C ILE A 209 -3.07 24.50 -15.02
N ALA A 210 -2.43 23.50 -15.60
CA ALA A 210 -1.03 23.58 -16.00
C ALA A 210 -0.79 24.69 -17.03
N ILE A 211 -1.70 24.87 -17.98
CA ILE A 211 -1.61 25.91 -19.03
C ILE A 211 -1.52 27.32 -18.44
N PRO A 212 -2.42 27.78 -17.55
CA PRO A 212 -2.28 29.09 -16.91
C PRO A 212 -1.13 29.11 -15.90
N SER A 213 -0.91 28.03 -15.15
CA SER A 213 0.08 27.97 -14.07
C SER A 213 1.53 28.04 -14.55
N PHE A 214 1.87 27.48 -15.72
CA PHE A 214 3.23 27.57 -16.27
C PHE A 214 3.65 28.99 -16.68
N ARG A 215 2.72 29.96 -16.70
CA ARG A 215 3.06 31.38 -16.85
C ARG A 215 3.61 32.00 -15.57
N THR A 216 3.52 31.28 -14.45
CA THR A 216 4.01 31.68 -13.14
C THR A 216 5.12 30.73 -12.68
N ARG A 217 5.97 31.17 -11.75
CA ARG A 217 7.08 30.37 -11.21
C ARG A 217 7.18 30.53 -9.70
N GLY A 218 7.78 29.53 -9.04
CA GLY A 218 8.05 29.57 -7.60
C GLY A 218 6.77 29.73 -6.77
N ASP A 219 6.76 30.70 -5.86
CA ASP A 219 5.66 30.87 -4.88
C ASP A 219 4.30 31.13 -5.53
N TYR A 220 4.26 31.80 -6.68
CA TYR A 220 3.01 32.05 -7.41
C TYR A 220 2.37 30.76 -7.93
N LEU A 221 3.19 29.80 -8.38
CA LEU A 221 2.72 28.48 -8.81
C LEU A 221 2.10 27.72 -7.63
N ALA A 222 2.71 27.82 -6.45
CA ALA A 222 2.23 27.19 -5.23
C ALA A 222 0.86 27.74 -4.81
N ILE A 223 0.68 29.07 -4.81
CA ILE A 223 -0.60 29.71 -4.47
C ILE A 223 -1.71 29.25 -5.42
N ILE A 224 -1.45 29.23 -6.73
CA ILE A 224 -2.44 28.79 -7.73
C ILE A 224 -2.79 27.31 -7.54
N SER A 225 -1.79 26.45 -7.32
CA SER A 225 -2.02 25.00 -7.13
C SER A 225 -2.80 24.69 -5.85
N LEU A 226 -2.57 25.46 -4.77
CA LEU A 226 -3.32 25.37 -3.52
C LEU A 226 -4.77 25.83 -3.72
N ALA A 227 -4.98 26.97 -4.41
CA ALA A 227 -6.31 27.47 -4.73
C ALA A 227 -7.12 26.44 -5.55
N PHE A 228 -6.49 25.81 -6.55
CA PHE A 228 -7.12 24.73 -7.30
C PHE A 228 -7.56 23.56 -6.41
N MET A 229 -6.68 23.10 -5.51
CA MET A 229 -7.03 22.02 -4.57
C MET A 229 -8.28 22.37 -3.76
N PHE A 230 -8.37 23.61 -3.26
CA PHE A 230 -9.55 24.09 -2.54
C PHE A 230 -10.80 24.19 -3.41
N ILE A 231 -10.68 24.62 -4.68
CA ILE A 231 -11.80 24.65 -5.62
C ILE A 231 -12.36 23.23 -5.83
N VAL A 232 -11.49 22.23 -6.08
CA VAL A 232 -11.92 20.83 -6.25
C VAL A 232 -12.58 20.30 -4.99
N LYS A 233 -11.95 20.52 -3.82
CA LYS A 233 -12.51 20.11 -2.53
C LYS A 233 -13.89 20.73 -2.31
N SER A 234 -14.01 22.04 -2.48
CA SER A 234 -15.27 22.77 -2.33
C SER A 234 -16.33 22.27 -3.30
N MET A 235 -15.99 22.06 -4.58
CA MET A 235 -16.93 21.55 -5.57
C MET A 235 -17.49 20.18 -5.17
N ILE A 236 -16.64 19.27 -4.67
CA ILE A 236 -17.06 17.92 -4.26
C ILE A 236 -17.89 17.96 -2.97
N GLU A 237 -17.54 18.80 -2.01
CA GLU A 237 -18.29 18.92 -0.74
C GLU A 237 -19.64 19.61 -0.93
N ASN A 238 -19.77 20.49 -1.92
CA ASN A 238 -21.03 21.17 -2.25
C ASN A 238 -21.86 20.41 -3.30
N LEU A 239 -21.55 19.14 -3.57
CA LEU A 239 -22.29 18.29 -4.51
C LEU A 239 -23.52 17.61 -3.88
N GLU A 240 -23.89 18.00 -2.66
CA GLU A 240 -25.09 17.59 -1.92
C GLU A 240 -26.36 18.32 -2.37
#